data_AF-A0A267ES47-F1
#
_entry.id   AF-A0A267ES47-F1
#
_cell.length_a   1.000
_cell.length_b   1.000
_cell.length_c   1.000
_cell.angle_alpha   90.00
_cell.angle_beta   90.00
_cell.angle_gamma   90.00
#
_symmetry.space_group_name_H-M   'P 1'
#
loop_
_entity.id
_entity.type
_entity.pdbx_description
1 polymer ?
#
loop_
_entity_poly.entity_id
_entity_poly.type
_entity_poly.pdbx_seq_one_letter_code
_entity_poly.pdbx_strand_id
1 'polypeptide(L)'
;MSQALLVVMLLSLSVAFSSTSAAILELTESNFKRTLATPRLSFVSFHVDWCPHSQSLKPIIDRAAKELETEYPDPSLLTFARVDGDAEPELAKRHGVMKYPTMKIFRYGASVRLEYRGQRSVDAIKEFVRAQLSDSLTRLAAPVSDSQVPVEPRQKAMIGRFRSNDSAGLDTFLRVAELLRDEECVFLAIVGEKDEPESVVYQRGTDMATQISLDYIEEIALKRLAFQKCMPIVRELTFENAEAITEEGLPLFVLFYRDDGSTVVDKYKSAVENELKKIYRQDQFFVRSWRLVRSSNSSNGKIVGRPATDCHRQLPAHLCVSARC
;
A
#
# COMPACT_ATOMS: atom_id res chain seq x y z
N MET A 1 43.58 -61.88 33.41
CA MET A 1 42.75 -61.29 34.49
C MET A 1 43.08 -59.81 34.57
N SER A 2 42.05 -58.98 34.83
CA SER A 2 42.08 -57.53 35.12
C SER A 2 42.38 -56.56 33.95
N GLN A 3 41.37 -55.83 33.45
CA GLN A 3 40.76 -54.58 33.95
C GLN A 3 41.42 -53.36 33.26
N ALA A 4 40.78 -52.77 32.26
CA ALA A 4 39.84 -51.64 32.36
C ALA A 4 40.57 -50.29 32.51
N LEU A 5 40.51 -49.45 31.47
CA LEU A 5 40.34 -48.01 31.65
C LEU A 5 39.66 -47.42 30.40
N LEU A 6 38.38 -47.11 30.58
CA LEU A 6 37.49 -46.52 29.58
C LEU A 6 37.61 -44.99 29.74
N VAL A 7 38.26 -44.32 28.79
CA VAL A 7 38.35 -42.85 28.78
C VAL A 7 37.08 -42.31 28.13
N VAL A 8 36.09 -41.93 28.95
CA VAL A 8 34.91 -41.18 28.51
C VAL A 8 35.30 -39.70 28.47
N MET A 9 35.65 -39.20 27.28
CA MET A 9 35.69 -37.75 27.02
C MET A 9 34.25 -37.23 26.97
N LEU A 10 33.83 -36.55 28.04
CA LEU A 10 32.63 -35.70 28.04
C LEU A 10 32.92 -34.45 27.20
N LEU A 11 32.58 -34.51 25.91
CA LEU A 11 32.40 -33.32 25.07
C LEU A 11 31.13 -32.60 25.54
N SER A 12 31.30 -31.60 26.40
CA SER A 12 30.26 -30.62 26.70
C SER A 12 29.94 -29.86 25.42
N LEU A 13 28.86 -30.27 24.75
CA LEU A 13 28.28 -29.54 23.63
C LEU A 13 27.73 -28.22 24.19
N SER A 14 28.56 -27.18 24.17
CA SER A 14 28.09 -25.81 24.34
C SER A 14 27.26 -25.49 23.11
N VAL A 15 25.95 -25.73 23.21
CA VAL A 15 24.98 -25.17 22.29
C VAL A 15 25.07 -23.66 22.49
N ALA A 16 25.86 -23.01 21.65
CA ALA A 16 25.82 -21.57 21.50
C ALA A 16 24.42 -21.25 20.98
N PHE A 17 23.53 -20.91 21.91
CA PHE A 17 22.27 -20.26 21.59
C PHE A 17 22.66 -18.87 21.07
N SER A 18 22.87 -18.77 19.75
CA SER A 18 22.96 -17.49 19.08
C SER A 18 21.69 -16.73 19.44
N SER A 19 21.83 -15.72 20.27
CA SER A 19 20.75 -14.77 20.53
C SER A 19 20.51 -14.06 19.21
N THR A 20 19.48 -14.48 18.47
CA THR A 20 19.07 -13.82 17.23
C THR A 20 18.61 -12.43 17.61
N SER A 21 19.52 -11.46 17.54
CA SER A 21 19.17 -10.05 17.47
C SER A 21 18.29 -9.90 16.24
N ALA A 22 17.12 -9.25 16.38
CA ALA A 22 16.25 -8.82 15.29
C ALA A 22 17.07 -8.44 14.05
N ALA A 23 17.17 -9.36 13.10
CA ALA A 23 18.08 -9.20 11.99
C ALA A 23 17.34 -8.43 10.91
N ILE A 24 17.59 -7.13 10.81
CA ILE A 24 17.20 -6.37 9.62
C ILE A 24 17.90 -7.01 8.43
N LEU A 25 17.11 -7.46 7.46
CA LEU A 25 17.61 -8.17 6.30
C LEU A 25 18.26 -7.19 5.31
N GLU A 26 19.45 -7.52 4.83
CA GLU A 26 20.07 -6.82 3.69
C GLU A 26 19.50 -7.39 2.40
N LEU A 27 18.84 -6.52 1.62
CA LEU A 27 18.31 -6.91 0.34
C LEU A 27 19.25 -6.50 -0.79
N THR A 28 19.48 -7.47 -1.67
CA THR A 28 20.22 -7.32 -2.93
C THR A 28 19.31 -7.74 -4.07
N GLU A 29 19.68 -7.42 -5.30
CA GLU A 29 18.92 -7.83 -6.49
C GLU A 29 18.61 -9.34 -6.52
N SER A 30 19.52 -10.18 -6.01
CA SER A 30 19.37 -11.64 -6.04
C SER A 30 18.38 -12.19 -5.00
N ASN A 31 18.20 -11.51 -3.87
CA ASN A 31 17.36 -12.00 -2.78
C ASN A 31 16.04 -11.20 -2.62
N PHE A 32 15.92 -10.02 -3.22
CA PHE A 32 14.83 -9.07 -2.97
C PHE A 32 13.45 -9.71 -3.19
N LYS A 33 13.22 -10.26 -4.38
CA LYS A 33 11.92 -10.84 -4.75
C LYS A 33 11.53 -12.02 -3.86
N ARG A 34 12.48 -12.92 -3.56
CA ARG A 34 12.22 -14.11 -2.75
C ARG A 34 11.92 -13.75 -1.29
N THR A 35 12.69 -12.81 -0.74
CA THR A 35 12.60 -12.40 0.66
C THR A 35 11.28 -11.69 0.94
N LEU A 36 10.83 -10.82 0.02
CA LEU A 36 9.63 -10.03 0.21
C LEU A 36 8.33 -10.75 -0.19
N ALA A 37 8.38 -11.88 -0.89
CA ALA A 37 7.20 -12.56 -1.43
C ALA A 37 6.23 -13.06 -0.36
N THR A 38 6.75 -13.53 0.77
CA THR A 38 5.96 -14.17 1.83
C THR A 38 5.39 -13.19 2.86
N PRO A 39 6.17 -12.23 3.40
CA PRO A 39 5.67 -11.37 4.47
C PRO A 39 4.45 -10.55 4.05
N ARG A 40 3.42 -10.52 4.91
CA ARG A 40 2.22 -9.67 4.74
C ARG A 40 2.60 -8.20 4.66
N LEU A 41 3.55 -7.77 5.49
CA LEU A 41 4.11 -6.42 5.48
C LEU A 41 5.64 -6.50 5.53
N SER A 42 6.31 -5.80 4.61
CA SER A 42 7.74 -5.54 4.70
C SER A 42 8.01 -4.04 4.72
N PHE A 43 8.76 -3.60 5.73
CA PHE A 43 9.25 -2.23 5.85
C PHE A 43 10.68 -2.19 5.34
N VAL A 44 10.89 -1.55 4.18
CA VAL A 44 12.19 -1.54 3.48
C VAL A 44 12.77 -0.14 3.47
N SER A 45 13.96 0.02 4.07
CA SER A 45 14.71 1.27 4.08
C SER A 45 15.78 1.28 3.01
N PHE A 46 15.64 2.16 2.02
CA PHE A 46 16.69 2.48 1.06
C PHE A 46 17.60 3.56 1.67
N HIS A 47 18.89 3.26 1.75
CA HIS A 47 19.88 4.10 2.42
C HIS A 47 21.22 4.10 1.69
N VAL A 48 22.10 5.01 2.10
CA VAL A 48 23.50 5.12 1.65
C VAL A 48 24.36 5.58 2.82
N ASP A 49 25.61 5.14 2.89
CA ASP A 49 26.46 5.34 4.06
C ASP A 49 26.99 6.76 4.22
N TRP A 50 27.16 7.51 3.14
CA TRP A 50 27.69 8.88 3.19
C TRP A 50 26.64 9.93 3.59
N CYS A 51 25.35 9.58 3.61
CA CYS A 51 24.27 10.53 3.90
C CYS A 51 24.02 10.63 5.42
N PRO A 52 24.18 11.81 6.05
CA PRO A 52 23.96 11.98 7.48
C PRO A 52 22.53 11.62 7.93
N HIS A 53 21.53 11.87 7.07
CA HIS A 53 20.15 11.49 7.36
C HIS A 53 19.96 9.97 7.42
N SER A 54 20.61 9.22 6.53
CA SER A 54 20.61 7.75 6.54
C SER A 54 21.29 7.21 7.80
N GLN A 55 22.47 7.76 8.14
CA GLN A 55 23.22 7.39 9.35
C GLN A 55 22.38 7.62 10.62
N SER A 56 21.70 8.76 10.71
CA SER A 56 20.85 9.09 11.87
C SER A 56 19.62 8.18 12.01
N LEU A 57 19.09 7.69 10.88
CA LEU A 57 17.86 6.90 10.85
C LEU A 57 18.12 5.42 11.12
N LYS A 58 19.28 4.88 10.73
CA LYS A 58 19.66 3.48 10.93
C LYS A 58 19.42 2.97 12.37
N PRO A 59 19.94 3.62 13.44
CA PRO A 59 19.71 3.14 14.81
C PRO A 59 18.24 3.23 15.25
N ILE A 60 17.45 4.11 14.64
CA ILE A 60 16.01 4.25 14.93
C ILE A 60 15.24 3.08 14.35
N ILE A 61 15.52 2.72 13.08
CA ILE A 61 14.91 1.56 12.44
C ILE A 61 15.34 0.26 13.13
N ASP A 62 16.63 0.11 13.45
CA ASP A 62 17.15 -1.08 14.16
C ASP A 62 16.42 -1.29 15.50
N ARG A 63 16.16 -0.21 16.26
CA ARG A 63 15.42 -0.31 17.52
C ARG A 63 13.93 -0.62 17.30
N ALA A 64 13.27 0.06 16.35
CA ALA A 64 11.87 -0.20 16.03
C ALA A 64 11.64 -1.65 15.57
N ALA A 65 12.51 -2.16 14.69
CA ALA A 65 12.48 -3.54 14.22
C ALA A 65 12.59 -4.53 15.39
N LYS A 66 13.54 -4.30 16.31
CA LYS A 66 13.72 -5.15 17.49
C LYS A 66 12.52 -5.18 18.41
N GLU A 67 11.90 -4.05 18.67
CA GLU A 67 10.71 -3.99 19.52
C GLU A 67 9.50 -4.63 18.84
N LEU A 68 9.33 -4.42 17.53
CA LEU A 68 8.23 -5.00 16.76
C LEU A 68 8.39 -6.50 16.51
N GLU A 69 9.60 -7.03 16.43
CA GLU A 69 9.83 -8.48 16.37
C GLU A 69 9.32 -9.18 17.64
N THR A 70 9.39 -8.50 18.79
CA THR A 70 8.81 -9.02 20.04
C THR A 70 7.27 -9.05 19.99
N GLU A 71 6.66 -8.06 19.32
CA GLU A 71 5.20 -7.96 19.15
C GLU A 71 4.67 -8.87 18.02
N TYR A 72 5.46 -9.07 16.96
CA TYR A 72 5.15 -9.81 15.75
C TYR A 72 6.31 -10.75 15.39
N PRO A 73 6.49 -11.86 16.12
CA PRO A 73 7.64 -12.76 15.94
C PRO A 73 7.56 -13.61 14.66
N ASP A 74 6.40 -13.68 14.02
CA ASP A 74 6.21 -14.43 12.78
C ASP A 74 6.76 -13.64 11.57
N PRO A 75 7.83 -14.11 10.91
CA PRO A 75 8.41 -13.43 9.76
C PRO A 75 7.46 -13.40 8.54
N SER A 76 6.43 -14.25 8.51
CA SER A 76 5.38 -14.21 7.49
C SER A 76 4.41 -13.02 7.67
N LEU A 77 4.41 -12.38 8.84
CA LEU A 77 3.59 -11.19 9.10
C LEU A 77 4.37 -9.89 8.84
N LEU A 78 5.57 -9.78 9.42
CA LEU A 78 6.35 -8.55 9.42
C LEU A 78 7.82 -8.83 9.13
N THR A 79 8.39 -8.09 8.19
CA THR A 79 9.82 -8.12 7.89
C THR A 79 10.38 -6.71 7.82
N PHE A 80 11.49 -6.46 8.52
CA PHE A 80 12.29 -5.26 8.34
C PHE A 80 13.49 -5.58 7.46
N ALA A 81 13.72 -4.71 6.47
CA ALA A 81 14.82 -4.89 5.56
C ALA A 81 15.42 -3.54 5.14
N ARG A 82 16.61 -3.57 4.57
CA ARG A 82 17.26 -2.39 4.01
C ARG A 82 17.98 -2.73 2.72
N VAL A 83 18.15 -1.72 1.88
CA VAL A 83 18.86 -1.77 0.60
C VAL A 83 19.88 -0.65 0.64
N ASP A 84 21.14 -0.99 0.37
CA ASP A 84 22.17 0.00 0.08
C ASP A 84 22.03 0.46 -1.37
N GLY A 85 21.67 1.73 -1.54
CA GLY A 85 21.45 2.34 -2.85
C GLY A 85 22.71 2.60 -3.66
N ASP A 86 23.88 2.66 -3.04
CA ASP A 86 25.17 2.75 -3.75
C ASP A 86 25.59 1.36 -4.26
N ALA A 87 25.34 0.31 -3.48
CA ALA A 87 25.61 -1.06 -3.89
C ALA A 87 24.58 -1.60 -4.91
N GLU A 88 23.31 -1.21 -4.78
CA GLU A 88 22.18 -1.71 -5.58
C GLU A 88 21.42 -0.58 -6.32
N PRO A 89 22.09 0.23 -7.16
CA PRO A 89 21.51 1.44 -7.75
C PRO A 89 20.33 1.17 -8.69
N GLU A 90 20.39 0.08 -9.46
CA GLU A 90 19.29 -0.30 -10.36
C GLU A 90 18.06 -0.80 -9.59
N LEU A 91 18.25 -1.46 -8.45
CA LEU A 91 17.16 -1.84 -7.56
C LEU A 91 16.48 -0.60 -6.96
N ALA A 92 17.27 0.34 -6.44
CA ALA A 92 16.77 1.62 -5.92
C ALA A 92 15.98 2.38 -6.99
N LYS A 93 16.53 2.48 -8.21
CA LYS A 93 15.89 3.14 -9.37
C LYS A 93 14.59 2.45 -9.79
N ARG A 94 14.55 1.11 -9.88
CA ARG A 94 13.33 0.36 -10.23
C ARG A 94 12.18 0.61 -9.26
N HIS A 95 12.51 0.85 -7.99
CA HIS A 95 11.52 1.18 -6.97
C HIS A 95 11.27 2.69 -6.85
N GLY A 96 11.82 3.53 -7.72
CA GLY A 96 11.57 4.97 -7.72
C GLY A 96 12.17 5.69 -6.52
N VAL A 97 13.35 5.25 -6.04
CA VAL A 97 14.08 5.94 -4.97
C VAL A 97 14.84 7.11 -5.58
N MET A 98 14.37 8.33 -5.28
CA MET A 98 14.96 9.57 -5.79
C MET A 98 15.89 10.25 -4.79
N LYS A 99 15.79 9.89 -3.51
CA LYS A 99 16.57 10.48 -2.40
C LYS A 99 16.77 9.49 -1.27
N TYR A 100 17.71 9.78 -0.39
CA TYR A 100 18.02 8.94 0.76
C TYR A 100 17.86 9.69 2.09
N PRO A 101 17.38 9.02 3.15
CA PRO A 101 16.77 7.69 3.12
C PRO A 101 15.34 7.73 2.56
N THR A 102 14.89 6.63 1.97
CA THR A 102 13.49 6.42 1.54
C THR A 102 12.96 5.13 2.14
N MET A 103 11.79 5.19 2.77
CA MET A 103 11.17 4.04 3.45
C MET A 103 9.92 3.61 2.69
N LYS A 104 10.01 2.44 2.04
CA LYS A 104 8.92 1.89 1.21
C LYS A 104 8.29 0.70 1.88
N ILE A 105 7.00 0.54 1.61
CA ILE A 105 6.20 -0.55 2.13
C ILE A 105 5.91 -1.55 1.01
N PHE A 106 6.10 -2.82 1.34
CA PHE A 106 5.78 -3.93 0.45
C PHE A 106 4.79 -4.86 1.14
N ARG A 107 3.88 -5.44 0.36
CA ARG A 107 2.93 -6.44 0.82
C ARG A 107 2.98 -7.61 -0.14
N TYR A 108 3.32 -8.80 0.36
CA TYR A 108 3.45 -10.00 -0.47
C TYR A 108 4.33 -9.78 -1.71
N GLY A 109 5.46 -9.08 -1.53
CA GLY A 109 6.45 -8.78 -2.56
C GLY A 109 6.09 -7.63 -3.51
N ALA A 110 4.86 -7.11 -3.46
CA ALA A 110 4.45 -5.97 -4.27
C ALA A 110 4.66 -4.66 -3.51
N SER A 111 5.31 -3.69 -4.16
CA SER A 111 5.39 -2.32 -3.65
C SER A 111 3.99 -1.72 -3.63
N VAL A 112 3.59 -1.18 -2.48
CA VAL A 112 2.42 -0.29 -2.42
C VAL A 112 2.86 1.14 -2.69
N ARG A 113 1.90 2.03 -2.97
CA ARG A 113 2.18 3.47 -3.18
C ARG A 113 2.55 4.20 -1.90
N LEU A 114 2.11 3.67 -0.76
CA LEU A 114 2.38 4.24 0.54
C LEU A 114 3.87 4.17 0.87
N GLU A 115 4.42 5.33 1.22
CA GLU A 115 5.76 5.45 1.78
C GLU A 115 5.66 6.02 3.19
N TYR A 116 6.59 5.63 4.05
CA TYR A 116 6.66 6.21 5.38
C TYR A 116 7.33 7.57 5.32
N ARG A 117 6.54 8.63 5.54
CA ARG A 117 7.00 10.03 5.60
C ARG A 117 6.77 10.69 6.96
N GLY A 118 6.41 9.88 7.96
CA GLY A 118 6.15 10.33 9.33
C GLY A 118 7.42 10.74 10.08
N GLN A 119 7.24 11.04 11.37
CA GLN A 119 8.34 11.42 12.26
C GLN A 119 9.39 10.29 12.35
N ARG A 120 10.67 10.63 12.18
CA ARG A 120 11.78 9.67 12.29
C ARG A 120 12.08 9.35 13.76
N SER A 121 11.17 8.66 14.42
CA SER A 121 11.30 8.19 15.80
C SER A 121 10.84 6.75 15.91
N VAL A 122 11.30 6.05 16.95
CA VAL A 122 10.95 4.63 17.17
C VAL A 122 9.45 4.48 17.32
N ASP A 123 8.83 5.29 18.17
CA ASP A 123 7.39 5.21 18.46
C ASP A 123 6.53 5.46 17.22
N ALA A 124 6.87 6.48 16.42
CA ALA A 124 6.11 6.80 15.21
C ALA A 124 6.23 5.71 14.13
N ILE A 125 7.38 5.02 14.02
CA ILE A 125 7.52 3.88 13.11
C ILE A 125 6.69 2.70 13.62
N LYS A 126 6.73 2.43 14.93
CA LYS A 126 5.95 1.36 15.56
C LYS A 126 4.45 1.57 15.38
N GLU A 127 3.95 2.76 15.67
CA GLU A 127 2.55 3.11 15.49
C GLU A 127 2.11 2.93 14.05
N PHE A 128 2.92 3.40 13.10
CA PHE A 128 2.67 3.19 11.68
C PHE A 128 2.60 1.70 11.32
N VAL A 129 3.58 0.88 11.73
CA VAL A 129 3.58 -0.55 11.42
C VAL A 129 2.36 -1.26 12.01
N ARG A 130 1.99 -0.94 13.26
CA ARG A 130 0.76 -1.49 13.89
C ARG A 130 -0.49 -1.10 13.11
N ALA A 131 -0.61 0.15 12.70
CA ALA A 131 -1.72 0.61 11.87
C ALA A 131 -1.76 -0.07 10.49
N GLN A 132 -0.59 -0.43 9.94
CA GLN A 132 -0.47 -1.16 8.68
C GLN A 132 -0.74 -2.67 8.81
N LEU A 133 -0.62 -3.23 10.01
CA LEU A 133 -0.89 -4.64 10.30
C LEU A 133 -2.32 -4.90 10.83
N SER A 134 -3.06 -3.87 11.25
CA SER A 134 -4.46 -4.03 11.66
C SER A 134 -5.32 -4.59 10.53
N ASP A 135 -6.50 -5.11 10.82
CA ASP A 135 -7.30 -5.81 9.80
C ASP A 135 -7.73 -4.84 8.68
N SER A 136 -7.50 -5.23 7.42
CA SER A 136 -7.98 -4.49 6.23
C SER A 136 -9.34 -5.01 5.75
N LEU A 137 -9.80 -6.14 6.30
CA LEU A 137 -10.97 -6.86 5.85
C LEU A 137 -12.03 -6.86 6.93
N THR A 138 -13.25 -6.47 6.57
CA THR A 138 -14.41 -6.71 7.44
C THR A 138 -14.97 -8.10 7.20
N ARG A 139 -15.03 -8.94 8.23
CA ARG A 139 -15.56 -10.32 8.12
C ARG A 139 -16.97 -10.42 8.67
N LEU A 140 -17.85 -11.06 7.92
CA LEU A 140 -19.24 -11.33 8.28
C LEU A 140 -19.48 -12.85 8.19
N ALA A 141 -20.26 -13.40 9.14
CA ALA A 141 -20.63 -14.81 9.12
C ALA A 141 -21.93 -15.01 8.34
N ALA A 142 -21.93 -15.92 7.37
CA ALA A 142 -23.11 -16.30 6.60
C ALA A 142 -24.18 -16.97 7.50
N PRO A 143 -25.48 -16.87 7.15
CA PRO A 143 -26.03 -16.17 5.99
C PRO A 143 -26.17 -14.65 6.24
N VAL A 144 -25.80 -13.84 5.25
CA VAL A 144 -26.00 -12.38 5.25
C VAL A 144 -26.63 -11.98 3.94
N SER A 145 -27.76 -11.27 3.99
CA SER A 145 -28.35 -10.69 2.78
C SER A 145 -27.53 -9.49 2.31
N ASP A 146 -27.48 -9.25 1.00
CA ASP A 146 -26.81 -8.10 0.37
C ASP A 146 -27.27 -6.76 0.97
N SER A 147 -28.53 -6.67 1.42
CA SER A 147 -29.08 -5.47 2.08
C SER A 147 -28.56 -5.23 3.49
N GLN A 148 -27.96 -6.24 4.12
CA GLN A 148 -27.38 -6.17 5.47
C GLN A 148 -25.86 -5.94 5.45
N VAL A 149 -25.25 -5.91 4.26
CA VAL A 149 -23.82 -5.61 4.12
C VAL A 149 -23.62 -4.12 4.39
N PRO A 150 -22.74 -3.74 5.33
CA PRO A 150 -22.57 -2.34 5.74
C PRO A 150 -21.75 -1.56 4.70
N VAL A 151 -22.39 -1.19 3.59
CA VAL A 151 -21.79 -0.37 2.53
C VAL A 151 -22.58 0.94 2.42
N GLU A 152 -21.88 2.06 2.60
CA GLU A 152 -22.49 3.38 2.46
C GLU A 152 -22.87 3.69 0.99
N PRO A 153 -23.93 4.46 0.70
CA PRO A 153 -24.45 4.67 -0.67
C PRO A 153 -23.50 5.30 -1.69
N ARG A 154 -22.34 5.82 -1.26
CA ARG A 154 -21.31 6.39 -2.15
C ARG A 154 -19.98 5.66 -2.07
N GLN A 155 -19.87 4.70 -1.16
CA GLN A 155 -18.64 3.95 -0.94
C GLN A 155 -18.49 2.88 -2.02
N LYS A 156 -17.25 2.66 -2.43
CA LYS A 156 -16.88 1.55 -3.29
C LYS A 156 -16.59 0.35 -2.40
N ALA A 157 -17.16 -0.80 -2.71
CA ALA A 157 -16.97 -2.02 -1.95
C ALA A 157 -16.61 -3.19 -2.86
N MET A 158 -15.69 -4.03 -2.41
CA MET A 158 -15.48 -5.38 -2.92
C MET A 158 -16.03 -6.34 -1.86
N ILE A 159 -17.03 -7.13 -2.24
CA ILE A 159 -17.71 -8.07 -1.34
C ILE A 159 -17.41 -9.47 -1.84
N GLY A 160 -16.62 -10.23 -1.07
CA GLY A 160 -16.32 -11.62 -1.34
C GLY A 160 -17.21 -12.55 -0.52
N ARG A 161 -17.64 -13.66 -1.13
CA ARG A 161 -18.35 -14.78 -0.48
C ARG A 161 -17.48 -16.01 -0.56
N PHE A 162 -17.24 -16.63 0.60
CA PHE A 162 -16.27 -17.71 0.77
C PHE A 162 -16.85 -18.85 1.58
N ARG A 163 -16.42 -20.08 1.28
CA ARG A 163 -16.94 -21.28 1.94
C ARG A 163 -16.51 -21.37 3.40
N SER A 164 -15.28 -20.95 3.69
CA SER A 164 -14.65 -21.10 5.01
C SER A 164 -13.55 -20.05 5.25
N ASN A 165 -13.07 -19.97 6.50
CA ASN A 165 -12.03 -18.99 6.88
C ASN A 165 -10.63 -19.34 6.36
N ASP A 166 -10.46 -20.57 5.85
CA ASP A 166 -9.20 -21.13 5.36
C ASP A 166 -9.23 -21.38 3.84
N SER A 167 -10.23 -20.85 3.13
CA SER A 167 -10.32 -21.05 1.68
C SER A 167 -9.24 -20.27 0.92
N ALA A 168 -8.75 -20.87 -0.17
CA ALA A 168 -7.73 -20.24 -1.02
C ALA A 168 -8.24 -18.95 -1.67
N GLY A 169 -9.52 -18.87 -2.00
CA GLY A 169 -10.14 -17.65 -2.53
C GLY A 169 -10.13 -16.51 -1.51
N LEU A 170 -10.37 -16.81 -0.22
CA LEU A 170 -10.29 -15.82 0.85
C LEU A 170 -8.87 -15.32 1.07
N ASP A 171 -7.85 -16.20 1.03
CA ASP A 171 -6.44 -15.78 1.11
C ASP A 171 -6.07 -14.85 -0.06
N THR A 172 -6.50 -15.20 -1.28
CA THR A 172 -6.30 -14.37 -2.47
C THR A 172 -6.98 -13.01 -2.34
N PHE A 173 -8.23 -13.00 -1.85
CA PHE A 173 -8.99 -11.78 -1.62
C PHE A 173 -8.34 -10.87 -0.58
N LEU A 174 -7.85 -11.46 0.51
CA LEU A 174 -7.08 -10.75 1.54
C LEU A 174 -5.83 -10.10 0.97
N ARG A 175 -5.04 -10.81 0.16
CA ARG A 175 -3.84 -10.23 -0.48
C ARG A 175 -4.18 -9.01 -1.32
N VAL A 176 -5.27 -9.07 -2.09
CA VAL A 176 -5.72 -7.94 -2.91
C VAL A 176 -6.25 -6.79 -2.06
N ALA A 177 -7.01 -7.07 -1.00
CA ALA A 177 -7.49 -6.08 -0.03
C ALA A 177 -6.32 -5.32 0.61
N GLU A 178 -5.28 -6.05 1.03
CA GLU A 178 -4.07 -5.50 1.62
C GLU A 178 -3.31 -4.57 0.67
N LEU A 179 -3.26 -4.89 -0.64
CA LEU A 179 -2.62 -4.03 -1.64
C LEU A 179 -3.35 -2.72 -1.90
N LEU A 180 -4.66 -2.67 -1.63
CA LEU A 180 -5.54 -1.54 -1.90
C LEU A 180 -6.06 -0.88 -0.61
N ARG A 181 -5.45 -1.22 0.53
CA ARG A 181 -5.83 -0.78 1.87
C ARG A 181 -5.99 0.73 2.01
N ASP A 182 -5.07 1.50 1.42
CA ASP A 182 -5.04 2.96 1.54
C ASP A 182 -5.83 3.67 0.42
N GLU A 183 -6.63 2.92 -0.36
CA GLU A 183 -7.44 3.44 -1.47
C GLU A 183 -8.95 3.50 -1.06
N GLU A 184 -9.81 4.07 -1.92
CA GLU A 184 -11.21 4.39 -1.59
C GLU A 184 -12.16 3.17 -1.42
N CYS A 185 -11.68 1.93 -1.62
CA CYS A 185 -12.52 0.74 -1.52
C CYS A 185 -12.53 0.15 -0.11
N VAL A 186 -13.70 -0.26 0.37
CA VAL A 186 -13.81 -1.21 1.47
C VAL A 186 -13.84 -2.64 0.96
N PHE A 187 -13.22 -3.54 1.72
CA PHE A 187 -13.21 -4.96 1.45
C PHE A 187 -14.00 -5.68 2.54
N LEU A 188 -14.98 -6.48 2.12
CA LEU A 188 -15.83 -7.27 3.01
C LEU A 188 -15.80 -8.74 2.57
N ALA A 189 -15.67 -9.65 3.53
CA ALA A 189 -15.77 -11.09 3.30
C ALA A 189 -16.92 -11.67 4.10
N ILE A 190 -17.84 -12.31 3.39
CA ILE A 190 -18.89 -13.14 3.97
C ILE A 190 -18.37 -14.59 3.94
N VAL A 191 -18.33 -15.23 5.11
CA VAL A 191 -17.74 -16.56 5.27
C VAL A 191 -18.76 -17.53 5.83
N GLY A 192 -18.85 -18.72 5.24
CA GLY A 192 -19.70 -19.82 5.71
C GLY A 192 -20.76 -20.31 4.71
N GLU A 193 -20.74 -19.82 3.47
CA GLU A 193 -21.62 -20.29 2.40
C GLU A 193 -21.05 -21.58 1.78
N LYS A 194 -21.40 -22.73 2.35
CA LYS A 194 -20.77 -24.02 2.00
C LYS A 194 -21.12 -24.54 0.60
N ASP A 195 -22.34 -24.27 0.14
CA ASP A 195 -22.91 -24.88 -1.08
C ASP A 195 -22.86 -23.96 -2.30
N GLU A 196 -22.43 -22.70 -2.12
CA GLU A 196 -22.30 -21.71 -3.19
C GLU A 196 -20.85 -21.61 -3.70
N PRO A 197 -20.66 -21.26 -4.99
CA PRO A 197 -19.33 -21.00 -5.54
C PRO A 197 -18.73 -19.75 -4.89
N GLU A 198 -17.41 -19.75 -4.68
CA GLU A 198 -16.76 -18.55 -4.15
C GLU A 198 -16.86 -17.44 -5.19
N SER A 199 -17.18 -16.23 -4.74
CA SER A 199 -17.43 -15.12 -5.66
C SER A 199 -17.06 -13.78 -5.05
N VAL A 200 -16.74 -12.83 -5.92
CA VAL A 200 -16.47 -11.44 -5.53
C VAL A 200 -17.34 -10.53 -6.39
N VAL A 201 -18.01 -9.59 -5.73
CA VAL A 201 -18.86 -8.57 -6.35
C VAL A 201 -18.29 -7.21 -6.05
N TYR A 202 -18.23 -6.34 -7.05
CA TYR A 202 -17.98 -4.93 -6.84
C TYR A 202 -19.31 -4.18 -6.71
N GLN A 203 -19.41 -3.30 -5.73
CA GLN A 203 -20.58 -2.46 -5.48
C GLN A 203 -20.17 -0.99 -5.38
N ARG A 204 -20.96 -0.11 -5.97
CA ARG A 204 -20.86 1.35 -5.79
C ARG A 204 -22.26 1.91 -5.59
N GLY A 205 -22.60 2.27 -4.34
CA GLY A 205 -23.95 2.69 -4.00
C GLY A 205 -24.99 1.58 -4.21
N THR A 206 -26.10 1.92 -4.88
CA THR A 206 -27.17 0.96 -5.22
C THR A 206 -26.86 0.14 -6.48
N ASP A 207 -25.84 0.54 -7.24
CA ASP A 207 -25.47 -0.14 -8.48
C ASP A 207 -24.52 -1.29 -8.14
N MET A 208 -25.05 -2.52 -8.13
CA MET A 208 -24.23 -3.73 -8.15
C MET A 208 -23.63 -3.87 -9.54
N ALA A 209 -22.30 -3.81 -9.65
CA ALA A 209 -21.63 -3.90 -10.92
C ALA A 209 -20.61 -5.03 -10.91
N THR A 210 -20.89 -6.05 -11.72
CA THR A 210 -19.98 -7.15 -12.07
C THR A 210 -19.73 -8.12 -10.91
N GLN A 211 -20.41 -9.26 -10.96
CA GLN A 211 -20.07 -10.44 -10.17
C GLN A 211 -19.01 -11.24 -10.91
N ILE A 212 -17.97 -11.66 -10.20
CA ILE A 212 -16.92 -12.54 -10.69
C ILE A 212 -16.93 -13.80 -9.83
N SER A 213 -17.05 -14.97 -10.46
CA SER A 213 -16.83 -16.26 -9.78
C SER A 213 -15.33 -16.48 -9.59
N LEU A 214 -14.91 -16.85 -8.39
CA LEU A 214 -13.52 -17.14 -8.05
C LEU A 214 -13.12 -18.60 -8.30
N ASP A 215 -14.06 -19.48 -8.64
CA ASP A 215 -13.78 -20.91 -8.85
C ASP A 215 -12.78 -21.19 -10.00
N TYR A 216 -12.56 -20.21 -10.88
CA TYR A 216 -11.66 -20.32 -12.05
C TYR A 216 -10.70 -19.13 -12.24
N ILE A 217 -10.64 -18.18 -11.30
CA ILE A 217 -9.89 -16.94 -11.53
C ILE A 217 -8.61 -16.88 -10.70
N GLU A 218 -7.50 -16.81 -11.43
CA GLU A 218 -6.16 -16.51 -10.93
C GLU A 218 -6.13 -15.15 -10.24
N GLU A 219 -5.38 -15.02 -9.15
CA GLU A 219 -5.08 -13.79 -8.39
C GLU A 219 -4.94 -12.53 -9.26
N ILE A 220 -4.37 -12.70 -10.46
CA ILE A 220 -4.19 -11.67 -11.49
C ILE A 220 -5.51 -11.00 -11.90
N ALA A 221 -6.59 -11.74 -12.13
CA ALA A 221 -7.84 -11.14 -12.62
C ALA A 221 -8.59 -10.42 -11.50
N LEU A 222 -8.59 -10.97 -10.28
CA LEU A 222 -9.13 -10.26 -9.10
C LEU A 222 -8.34 -8.98 -8.84
N LYS A 223 -7.01 -9.05 -8.85
CA LYS A 223 -6.13 -7.87 -8.73
C LYS A 223 -6.44 -6.86 -9.83
N ARG A 224 -6.54 -7.28 -11.09
CA ARG A 224 -6.88 -6.39 -12.20
C ARG A 224 -8.23 -5.70 -11.99
N LEU A 225 -9.28 -6.44 -11.64
CA LEU A 225 -10.60 -5.87 -11.36
C LEU A 225 -10.52 -4.86 -10.21
N ALA A 226 -9.92 -5.26 -9.08
CA ALA A 226 -9.84 -4.41 -7.90
C ALA A 226 -9.07 -3.11 -8.21
N PHE A 227 -7.93 -3.19 -8.88
CA PHE A 227 -7.18 -2.02 -9.32
C PHE A 227 -7.98 -1.14 -10.29
N GLN A 228 -8.80 -1.74 -11.16
CA GLN A 228 -9.64 -1.02 -12.12
C GLN A 228 -10.79 -0.26 -11.46
N LYS A 229 -11.38 -0.86 -10.43
CA LYS A 229 -12.63 -0.36 -9.80
C LYS A 229 -12.37 0.50 -8.57
N CYS A 230 -11.40 0.11 -7.76
CA CYS A 230 -11.12 0.73 -6.47
C CYS A 230 -10.14 1.89 -6.56
N MET A 231 -9.22 1.88 -7.53
CA MET A 231 -8.21 2.92 -7.58
C MET A 231 -8.79 4.23 -8.16
N PRO A 232 -8.69 5.37 -7.45
CA PRO A 232 -9.22 6.64 -7.92
C PRO A 232 -8.41 7.18 -9.10
N ILE A 233 -9.13 7.57 -10.15
CA ILE A 233 -8.58 8.23 -11.34
C ILE A 233 -8.13 9.66 -11.01
N VAL A 234 -8.94 10.36 -10.22
CA VAL A 234 -8.66 11.71 -9.72
C VAL A 234 -8.44 11.64 -8.23
N ARG A 235 -7.29 12.12 -7.77
CA ARG A 235 -6.90 12.08 -6.35
C ARG A 235 -6.88 13.48 -5.76
N GLU A 236 -7.19 13.60 -4.48
CA GLU A 236 -6.93 14.85 -3.77
C GLU A 236 -5.44 15.00 -3.49
N LEU A 237 -4.90 16.17 -3.80
CA LEU A 237 -3.55 16.59 -3.47
C LEU A 237 -3.62 17.35 -2.14
N THR A 238 -3.04 16.75 -1.11
CA THR A 238 -2.93 17.31 0.24
C THR A 238 -1.47 17.61 0.55
N PHE A 239 -1.20 18.35 1.62
CA PHE A 239 0.18 18.63 2.03
C PHE A 239 0.95 17.35 2.36
N GLU A 240 0.27 16.37 2.95
CA GLU A 240 0.81 15.09 3.40
C GLU A 240 1.21 14.18 2.22
N ASN A 241 0.48 14.25 1.10
CA ASN A 241 0.73 13.38 -0.06
C ASN A 241 1.42 14.08 -1.24
N ALA A 242 1.57 15.41 -1.20
CA ALA A 242 2.09 16.19 -2.32
C ALA A 242 3.49 15.75 -2.73
N GLU A 243 4.37 15.54 -1.76
CA GLU A 243 5.74 15.12 -2.00
C GLU A 243 5.80 13.76 -2.72
N ALA A 244 5.05 12.77 -2.23
CA ALA A 244 4.95 11.45 -2.85
C ALA A 244 4.41 11.53 -4.29
N ILE A 245 3.38 12.35 -4.52
CA ILE A 245 2.80 12.53 -5.86
C ILE A 245 3.78 13.21 -6.81
N THR A 246 4.54 14.20 -6.36
CA THR A 246 5.55 14.86 -7.21
C THR A 246 6.74 13.96 -7.52
N GLU A 247 7.11 13.07 -6.60
CA GLU A 247 8.20 12.11 -6.80
C GLU A 247 7.83 10.98 -7.78
N GLU A 248 6.55 10.80 -8.11
CA GLU A 248 6.14 9.91 -9.23
C GLU A 248 6.68 10.39 -10.58
N GLY A 249 7.09 11.65 -10.71
CA GLY A 249 7.67 12.21 -11.94
C GLY A 249 6.67 12.29 -13.10
N LEU A 250 5.38 12.10 -12.83
CA LEU A 250 4.30 12.19 -13.81
C LEU A 250 3.83 13.64 -13.93
N PRO A 251 3.54 14.14 -15.14
CA PRO A 251 2.86 15.42 -15.32
C PRO A 251 1.56 15.46 -14.51
N LEU A 252 1.24 16.59 -13.89
CA LEU A 252 0.03 16.75 -13.08
C LEU A 252 -1.00 17.64 -13.78
N PHE A 253 -2.23 17.16 -13.87
CA PHE A 253 -3.39 17.95 -14.24
C PHE A 253 -4.16 18.29 -12.97
N VAL A 254 -4.11 19.54 -12.52
CA VAL A 254 -4.67 19.94 -11.23
C VAL A 254 -5.90 20.82 -11.42
N LEU A 255 -7.01 20.44 -10.78
CA LEU A 255 -8.16 21.31 -10.59
C LEU A 255 -8.06 21.96 -9.20
N PHE A 256 -7.96 23.29 -9.17
CA PHE A 256 -8.11 24.07 -7.96
C PHE A 256 -9.59 24.39 -7.75
N TYR A 257 -10.13 24.06 -6.58
CA TYR A 257 -11.54 24.29 -6.26
C TYR A 257 -11.71 24.88 -4.85
N ARG A 258 -12.84 25.55 -4.61
CA ARG A 258 -13.29 25.94 -3.28
C ARG A 258 -14.34 24.95 -2.81
N ASP A 259 -14.26 24.49 -1.57
CA ASP A 259 -15.32 23.67 -0.99
C ASP A 259 -16.40 24.60 -0.41
N ASP A 260 -17.36 24.93 -1.27
CA ASP A 260 -18.56 25.72 -0.98
C ASP A 260 -19.82 24.84 -0.98
N GLY A 261 -19.66 23.51 -0.88
CA GLY A 261 -20.75 22.55 -1.01
C GLY A 261 -21.22 22.33 -2.46
N SER A 262 -20.51 22.88 -3.45
CA SER A 262 -20.82 22.64 -4.86
C SER A 262 -20.41 21.25 -5.35
N THR A 263 -21.13 20.74 -6.35
CA THR A 263 -20.86 19.46 -7.01
C THR A 263 -19.70 19.52 -8.01
N VAL A 264 -18.83 20.54 -7.92
CA VAL A 264 -17.73 20.77 -8.88
C VAL A 264 -16.75 19.61 -8.88
N VAL A 265 -16.42 19.06 -7.70
CA VAL A 265 -15.53 17.89 -7.57
C VAL A 265 -16.12 16.67 -8.28
N ASP A 266 -17.40 16.37 -8.03
CA ASP A 266 -18.08 15.23 -8.65
C ASP A 266 -18.18 15.39 -10.16
N LYS A 267 -18.54 16.59 -10.64
CA LYS A 267 -18.58 16.90 -12.08
C LYS A 267 -17.23 16.73 -12.74
N TYR A 268 -16.15 17.19 -12.09
CA TYR A 268 -14.79 17.03 -12.60
C TYR A 268 -14.38 15.56 -12.64
N LYS A 269 -14.60 14.82 -11.55
CA LYS A 269 -14.35 13.36 -11.50
C LYS A 269 -15.09 12.66 -12.65
N SER A 270 -16.38 12.93 -12.83
CA SER A 270 -17.18 12.34 -13.91
C SER A 270 -16.71 12.75 -15.31
N ALA A 271 -16.35 14.02 -15.52
CA ALA A 271 -15.85 14.49 -16.81
C ALA A 271 -14.52 13.81 -17.18
N VAL A 272 -13.57 13.76 -16.25
CA VAL A 272 -12.30 13.06 -16.44
C VAL A 272 -12.54 11.57 -16.71
N GLU A 273 -13.36 10.90 -15.90
CA GLU A 273 -13.70 9.48 -16.11
C GLU A 273 -14.28 9.23 -17.51
N ASN A 274 -15.17 10.10 -17.99
CA ASN A 274 -15.81 9.94 -19.30
C ASN A 274 -14.84 10.17 -20.45
N GLU A 275 -13.96 11.16 -20.37
CA GLU A 275 -12.94 11.37 -21.41
C GLU A 275 -11.93 10.24 -21.45
N LEU A 276 -11.48 9.74 -20.29
CA LEU A 276 -10.53 8.63 -20.24
C LEU A 276 -11.10 7.31 -20.76
N LYS A 277 -12.39 7.04 -20.51
CA LYS A 277 -13.08 5.88 -21.09
C LYS A 277 -13.10 5.92 -22.63
N LYS A 278 -13.13 7.10 -23.24
CA LYS A 278 -13.09 7.26 -24.71
C LYS A 278 -11.69 6.98 -25.27
N ILE A 279 -10.66 7.40 -24.54
CA ILE A 279 -9.25 7.29 -24.98
C ILE A 279 -8.70 5.87 -24.74
N TYR A 280 -9.14 5.17 -23.70
CA TYR A 280 -8.54 3.89 -23.29
C TYR A 280 -9.56 2.75 -23.28
N ARG A 281 -9.53 1.90 -24.32
CA ARG A 281 -10.26 0.62 -24.33
C ARG A 281 -9.52 -0.55 -23.68
N GLN A 282 -8.20 -0.49 -23.43
CA GLN A 282 -7.47 -1.70 -22.97
C GLN A 282 -6.47 -1.55 -21.82
N ASP A 283 -5.85 -0.40 -21.54
CA ASP A 283 -4.87 -0.30 -20.45
C ASP A 283 -5.04 0.95 -19.57
N GLN A 284 -5.50 0.73 -18.34
CA GLN A 284 -5.73 1.77 -17.33
C GLN A 284 -4.47 2.20 -16.56
N PHE A 285 -3.30 1.66 -16.91
CA PHE A 285 -2.09 1.92 -16.13
C PHE A 285 -1.52 3.33 -16.33
N PHE A 286 -1.89 4.04 -17.40
CA PHE A 286 -1.22 5.28 -17.80
C PHE A 286 -1.93 6.59 -17.45
N VAL A 287 -3.14 6.58 -16.90
CA VAL A 287 -3.87 7.84 -16.63
C VAL A 287 -4.13 8.05 -15.16
N ARG A 288 -3.08 8.47 -14.46
CA ARG A 288 -3.12 8.74 -13.02
C ARG A 288 -2.55 10.11 -12.68
N SER A 289 -2.63 11.06 -13.61
CA SER A 289 -2.07 12.40 -13.50
C SER A 289 -3.04 13.47 -12.97
N TRP A 290 -4.32 13.16 -12.81
CA TRP A 290 -5.35 14.14 -12.45
C TRP A 290 -5.47 14.32 -10.94
N ARG A 291 -5.49 15.56 -10.46
CA ARG A 291 -5.46 15.93 -9.04
C ARG A 291 -6.46 17.04 -8.71
N LEU A 292 -6.93 17.05 -7.47
CA LEU A 292 -7.78 18.10 -6.89
C LEU A 292 -7.01 18.82 -5.80
N VAL A 293 -7.01 20.16 -5.80
CA VAL A 293 -6.47 20.96 -4.70
C VAL A 293 -7.58 21.84 -4.12
N ARG A 294 -7.86 21.65 -2.84
CA ARG A 294 -8.81 22.48 -2.10
C ARG A 294 -8.17 23.81 -1.69
N SER A 295 -8.71 24.91 -2.20
CA SER A 295 -8.19 26.28 -2.00
C SER A 295 -8.49 26.89 -0.63
N SER A 296 -9.43 26.32 0.14
CA SER A 296 -9.85 26.89 1.44
C SER A 296 -8.97 26.46 2.62
N ASN A 297 -8.05 25.52 2.43
CA ASN A 297 -7.18 25.04 3.50
C ASN A 297 -6.01 26.04 3.67
N SER A 298 -5.79 26.58 4.86
CA SER A 298 -4.79 27.66 5.10
C SER A 298 -3.36 27.25 4.68
N SER A 299 -3.07 25.96 4.70
CA SER A 299 -1.83 25.33 4.22
C SER A 299 -1.68 25.33 2.69
N ASN A 300 -2.79 25.28 1.94
CA ASN A 300 -2.80 25.27 0.46
C ASN A 300 -2.71 26.67 -0.15
N GLY A 301 -2.89 27.74 0.63
CA GLY A 301 -2.77 29.13 0.17
C GLY A 301 -1.41 29.45 -0.45
N LYS A 302 -0.34 28.73 -0.08
CA LYS A 302 1.01 28.87 -0.69
C LYS A 302 1.15 28.17 -2.05
N ILE A 303 0.39 27.09 -2.30
CA ILE A 303 0.36 26.42 -3.61
C ILE A 303 -0.34 27.32 -4.64
N VAL A 304 -1.38 28.03 -4.21
CA VAL A 304 -2.13 29.00 -5.02
C VAL A 304 -1.38 30.35 -5.17
N GLY A 305 -0.38 30.60 -4.32
CA GLY A 305 0.31 31.88 -4.17
C GLY A 305 1.46 32.18 -5.15
N ARG A 306 1.87 31.25 -6.02
CA ARG A 306 2.69 31.64 -7.19
C ARG A 306 1.74 32.23 -8.24
N PRO A 307 2.01 33.41 -8.81
CA PRO A 307 1.14 34.00 -9.80
C PRO A 307 1.03 33.03 -10.98
N ALA A 308 -0.11 32.37 -11.10
CA ALA A 308 -0.49 31.69 -12.31
C ALA A 308 -0.73 32.78 -13.37
N THR A 309 0.32 33.19 -14.07
CA THR A 309 0.26 34.27 -15.06
C THR A 309 -0.57 33.93 -16.30
N ASP A 310 -1.22 32.76 -16.37
CA ASP A 310 -2.06 32.35 -17.50
C ASP A 310 -3.33 31.56 -17.12
N CYS A 311 -3.86 31.67 -15.90
CA CYS A 311 -5.16 31.04 -15.58
C CYS A 311 -6.31 31.98 -16.03
N HIS A 312 -6.86 31.70 -17.22
CA HIS A 312 -7.97 32.42 -17.85
C HIS A 312 -9.14 32.64 -16.88
N ARG A 313 -9.55 33.91 -16.74
CA ARG A 313 -10.52 34.42 -15.75
C ARG A 313 -12.00 34.06 -15.98
N GLN A 314 -12.32 33.09 -16.83
CA GLN A 314 -13.71 32.75 -17.15
C GLN A 314 -13.97 31.30 -16.78
N LEU A 315 -14.36 31.05 -15.53
CA LEU A 315 -15.16 29.94 -14.97
C LEU A 315 -14.88 29.85 -13.45
N PRO A 316 -15.80 29.31 -12.61
CA PRO A 316 -15.60 29.17 -11.15
C PRO A 316 -14.53 28.13 -10.77
N ALA A 317 -13.75 27.62 -11.74
CA ALA A 317 -12.71 26.63 -11.59
C ALA A 317 -11.50 27.07 -12.44
N HIS A 318 -10.34 27.24 -11.80
CA HIS A 318 -9.09 27.46 -12.53
C HIS A 318 -8.47 26.12 -12.88
N LEU A 319 -8.54 25.74 -14.16
CA LEU A 319 -7.76 24.63 -14.70
C LEU A 319 -6.36 25.16 -15.00
N CYS A 320 -5.37 24.79 -14.20
CA CYS A 320 -3.98 25.19 -14.43
C CYS A 320 -3.18 23.93 -14.83
N VAL A 321 -2.65 23.92 -16.06
CA VAL A 321 -1.77 22.86 -16.56
C VAL A 321 -0.34 23.21 -16.15
N SER A 322 0.21 22.56 -15.13
CA SER A 322 1.62 22.72 -14.79
C SER A 322 2.46 21.81 -15.68
N ALA A 323 2.91 22.33 -16.82
CA ALA A 323 3.99 21.71 -17.56
C ALA A 323 5.32 22.03 -16.83
N ARG A 324 5.80 21.03 -16.07
CA ARG A 324 7.07 21.01 -15.30
C ARG A 324 7.06 21.85 -14.01
N CYS A 325 7.09 21.14 -12.89
CA CYS A 325 7.79 21.58 -11.68
C CYS A 325 9.13 20.85 -11.64
#